data_AF-A0A1G7TBP7-F1
#
_entry.id   AF-A0A1G7TBP7-F1
#
_cell.length_a   1.000
_cell.length_b   1.000
_cell.length_c   1.000
_cell.angle_alpha   90.00
_cell.angle_beta   90.00
_cell.angle_gamma   90.00
#
_symmetry.space_group_name_H-M   'P 1'
#
loop_
_entity.id
_entity.type
_entity.pdbx_description
1 polymer ?
#
loop_
_entity_poly.entity_id
_entity_poly.type
_entity_poly.pdbx_seq_one_letter_code
_entity_poly.pdbx_strand_id
1 'polypeptide(L)'
;MENLKLFKIYSNFEEYIDSFNNIRLNFTEKVPIFVDEERKDLLDSIKRFSNEDFERIPIFKCEAGIILSEELEFYKNSDLFCIQWLYTVGEKKFLNNLVLIGLYKDFSQDKALKILEYCKQNNIEVYLLTGRDLSSLSWMIGKQFFTLKNSELRKAIFSHKKMNEFKEKDFDWEFFDIRRLEREDIKGVLTKKHWSELVFHGHGKEDHLNLADFTLHGFNKALPQKEKFAPSWGHVGQSFFKDEKKAIRISSINVEKIFLLSCSNFPFYDSRLYDSRFNLTLDAIDGMSRNVVASIGVQSIDNPELYEILVESDSTNIGRKLHNKLEDVQPFVSIINIGIPNNSKIFKAAEKYNKTARLTKISGMVLSRLSVFASSGLLSGDHSIRKLSNNILSDYMQMTRRGTYGTTEKKYLDFEQNLINRVNPISKKMAEMMIQNQSDELFEFDRYNIFRSIVDKNSIVSKKCCCGSSGVECCYIPETENLFTIKTFYCYRCGDKSTSMIGMPEVEFTCDNYDQERLKIKYKIVITPQNKGDVYLGIQLPTYVENSSNLSAELKRIRFKTISTKVIEGEVSFEEDTLLQSYYLKLFIVQNGGIAISRCFFNLVNDCEEK
;
A
#
# COMPACT_ATOMS: atom_id res chain seq x y z
N MET A 1 32.63 -31.00 -30.62
CA MET A 1 32.16 -30.07 -29.57
C MET A 1 33.05 -28.84 -29.61
N GLU A 2 32.50 -27.66 -29.87
CA GLU A 2 33.25 -26.39 -29.81
C GLU A 2 33.74 -26.15 -28.36
N ASN A 3 34.97 -25.66 -28.21
CA ASN A 3 35.62 -25.51 -26.91
C ASN A 3 35.12 -24.25 -26.19
N LEU A 4 33.99 -24.35 -25.47
CA LEU A 4 33.45 -23.24 -24.66
C LEU A 4 34.42 -22.86 -23.53
N LYS A 5 34.70 -21.57 -23.35
CA LYS A 5 35.69 -21.10 -22.36
C LYS A 5 35.26 -21.36 -20.92
N LEU A 6 33.98 -21.17 -20.59
CA LEU A 6 33.48 -21.17 -19.22
C LEU A 6 32.90 -22.51 -18.75
N PHE A 7 32.36 -23.31 -19.68
CA PHE A 7 31.55 -24.48 -19.38
C PHE A 7 32.04 -25.75 -20.06
N LYS A 8 31.78 -26.89 -19.42
CA LYS A 8 31.94 -28.23 -20.01
C LYS A 8 30.55 -28.86 -20.13
N ILE A 9 30.14 -29.17 -21.36
CA ILE A 9 28.80 -29.71 -21.63
C ILE A 9 28.84 -31.24 -21.55
N TYR A 10 27.86 -31.79 -20.86
CA TYR A 10 27.61 -33.22 -20.71
C TYR A 10 26.24 -33.55 -21.28
N SER A 11 26.16 -34.60 -22.09
CA SER A 11 24.88 -35.20 -22.53
C SER A 11 24.55 -36.50 -21.79
N ASN A 12 25.54 -37.09 -21.10
CA ASN A 12 25.34 -38.23 -20.21
C ASN A 12 25.11 -37.74 -18.78
N PHE A 13 24.04 -38.24 -18.14
CA PHE A 13 23.63 -37.83 -16.80
C PHE A 13 24.59 -38.28 -15.70
N GLU A 14 25.11 -39.51 -15.78
CA GLU A 14 26.05 -40.06 -14.79
C GLU A 14 27.38 -39.28 -14.81
N GLU A 15 27.91 -39.03 -16.01
CA GLU A 15 29.12 -38.21 -16.17
C GLU A 15 28.94 -36.78 -15.66
N TYR A 16 27.75 -36.20 -15.84
CA TYR A 16 27.41 -34.89 -15.29
C TYR A 16 27.41 -34.91 -13.75
N ILE A 17 26.75 -35.90 -13.13
CA ILE A 17 26.70 -36.04 -11.68
C ILE A 17 28.12 -36.18 -11.11
N ASP A 18 28.93 -37.06 -11.69
CA ASP A 18 30.31 -37.28 -11.26
C ASP A 18 31.13 -35.99 -11.38
N SER A 19 31.00 -35.28 -12.50
CA SER A 19 31.68 -34.00 -12.67
C SER A 19 31.19 -32.94 -11.69
N PHE A 20 29.89 -32.88 -11.39
CA PHE A 20 29.31 -31.88 -10.51
C PHE A 20 29.68 -32.15 -9.04
N ASN A 21 29.66 -33.41 -8.61
CA ASN A 21 30.02 -33.81 -7.25
C ASN A 21 31.49 -33.54 -6.90
N ASN A 22 32.34 -33.34 -7.93
CA ASN A 22 33.73 -32.94 -7.76
C ASN A 22 33.93 -31.41 -7.65
N ILE A 23 32.90 -30.60 -7.90
CA ILE A 23 32.96 -29.16 -7.69
C ILE A 23 33.03 -28.85 -6.19
N ARG A 24 33.92 -27.93 -5.83
CA ARG A 24 34.09 -27.36 -4.48
C ARG A 24 34.03 -25.84 -4.57
N LEU A 25 33.94 -25.16 -3.42
CA LEU A 25 33.85 -23.68 -3.35
C LEU A 25 34.95 -22.94 -4.13
N ASN A 26 36.15 -23.51 -4.26
CA ASN A 26 37.29 -22.91 -4.98
C ASN A 26 37.52 -23.53 -6.36
N PHE A 27 36.49 -24.11 -6.97
CA PHE A 27 36.61 -24.76 -8.28
C PHE A 27 36.99 -23.75 -9.37
N THR A 28 38.13 -23.95 -10.03
CA THR A 28 38.69 -23.07 -11.07
C THR A 28 38.50 -23.60 -12.49
N GLU A 29 38.14 -24.87 -12.65
CA GLU A 29 37.91 -25.49 -13.95
C GLU A 29 36.56 -25.08 -14.55
N LYS A 30 36.26 -25.54 -15.77
CA LYS A 30 35.00 -25.25 -16.47
C LYS A 30 33.82 -25.83 -15.70
N VAL A 31 32.76 -25.04 -15.53
CA VAL A 31 31.57 -25.48 -14.80
C VAL A 31 30.81 -26.52 -15.65
N PRO A 32 30.50 -27.71 -15.12
CA PRO A 32 29.75 -28.72 -15.83
C PRO A 32 28.29 -28.27 -16.01
N ILE A 33 27.76 -28.42 -17.23
CA ILE A 33 26.35 -28.22 -17.55
C ILE A 33 25.83 -29.48 -18.24
N PHE A 34 24.69 -29.98 -17.77
CA PHE A 34 23.95 -31.02 -18.45
C PHE A 34 23.06 -30.40 -19.54
N VAL A 35 23.14 -30.94 -20.76
CA VAL A 35 22.22 -30.60 -21.85
C VAL A 35 21.77 -31.89 -22.52
N ASP A 36 20.51 -32.22 -22.31
CA ASP A 36 19.83 -33.33 -22.98
C ASP A 36 19.84 -33.13 -24.51
N GLU A 37 19.86 -34.22 -25.27
CA GLU A 37 19.87 -34.17 -26.74
C GLU A 37 18.63 -33.46 -27.32
N GLU A 38 17.50 -33.47 -26.61
CA GLU A 38 16.28 -32.77 -26.97
C GLU A 38 16.35 -31.25 -26.68
N ARG A 39 17.32 -30.79 -25.88
CA ARG A 39 17.47 -29.40 -25.42
C ARG A 39 18.56 -28.62 -26.17
N LYS A 40 18.67 -28.84 -27.49
CA LYS A 40 19.61 -28.10 -28.35
C LYS A 40 19.38 -26.59 -28.34
N ASP A 41 18.17 -26.14 -28.00
CA ASP A 41 17.82 -24.73 -27.86
C ASP A 41 18.65 -24.00 -26.79
N LEU A 42 19.11 -24.71 -25.75
CA LEU A 42 19.95 -24.11 -24.69
C LEU A 42 21.39 -23.87 -25.13
N LEU A 43 21.89 -24.63 -26.12
CA LEU A 43 23.27 -24.52 -26.57
C LEU A 43 23.58 -23.11 -27.07
N ASP A 44 22.63 -22.47 -27.74
CA ASP A 44 22.79 -21.09 -28.23
C ASP A 44 22.89 -20.08 -27.09
N SER A 45 22.07 -20.23 -26.03
CA SER A 45 22.17 -19.41 -24.83
C SER A 45 23.51 -19.60 -24.12
N ILE A 46 23.98 -20.85 -23.98
CA ILE A 46 25.26 -21.18 -23.33
C ILE A 46 26.45 -20.60 -24.14
N LYS A 47 26.40 -20.71 -25.46
CA LYS A 47 27.41 -20.14 -26.37
C LYS A 47 27.45 -18.63 -26.26
N ARG A 48 26.29 -17.97 -26.35
CA ARG A 48 26.17 -16.52 -26.18
C ARG A 48 26.75 -16.05 -24.86
N PHE A 49 26.42 -16.72 -23.75
CA PHE A 49 27.00 -16.42 -22.44
C PHE A 49 28.51 -16.62 -22.38
N SER A 50 29.04 -17.66 -23.02
CA SER A 50 30.48 -17.92 -23.04
C SER A 50 31.30 -16.94 -23.88
N ASN A 51 30.64 -16.15 -24.73
CA ASN A 51 31.27 -15.15 -25.58
C ASN A 51 31.37 -13.78 -24.93
N GLU A 52 30.67 -13.55 -23.83
CA GLU A 52 30.72 -12.31 -23.06
C GLU A 52 31.87 -12.28 -22.05
N ASP A 53 32.22 -11.08 -21.57
CA ASP A 53 33.24 -10.88 -20.53
C ASP A 53 32.65 -11.11 -19.13
N PHE A 54 32.54 -12.37 -18.74
CA PHE A 54 32.14 -12.79 -17.40
C PHE A 54 33.35 -13.03 -16.49
N GLU A 55 33.26 -12.62 -15.24
CA GLU A 55 34.17 -13.04 -14.19
C GLU A 55 33.55 -14.13 -13.32
N ARG A 56 34.39 -15.04 -12.80
CA ARG A 56 33.95 -16.08 -11.88
C ARG A 56 33.81 -15.51 -10.48
N ILE A 57 32.71 -15.86 -9.81
CA ILE A 57 32.45 -15.49 -8.42
C ILE A 57 32.11 -16.71 -7.57
N PRO A 58 32.34 -16.66 -6.24
CA PRO A 58 31.85 -17.69 -5.35
C PRO A 58 30.32 -17.70 -5.31
N ILE A 59 29.76 -18.90 -5.24
CA ILE A 59 28.33 -19.12 -5.00
C ILE A 59 27.96 -18.64 -3.59
N PHE A 60 26.87 -17.89 -3.47
CA PHE A 60 26.33 -17.52 -2.17
C PHE A 60 25.77 -18.75 -1.45
N LYS A 61 26.31 -19.03 -0.25
CA LYS A 61 25.94 -20.19 0.56
C LYS A 61 24.85 -19.82 1.57
N CYS A 62 23.66 -20.37 1.39
CA CYS A 62 22.52 -20.17 2.29
C CYS A 62 22.71 -20.90 3.63
N GLU A 63 21.95 -20.52 4.67
CA GLU A 63 22.02 -21.19 5.96
C GLU A 63 21.43 -22.60 5.90
N ALA A 64 20.41 -22.82 5.07
CA ALA A 64 19.80 -24.10 4.85
C ALA A 64 19.37 -24.28 3.38
N GLY A 65 19.19 -25.53 2.96
CA GLY A 65 18.62 -25.89 1.68
C GLY A 65 17.63 -27.04 1.78
N ILE A 66 16.66 -27.08 0.86
CA ILE A 66 15.73 -28.21 0.67
C ILE A 66 15.73 -28.58 -0.82
N ILE A 67 15.78 -29.88 -1.11
CA ILE A 67 15.59 -30.41 -2.46
C ILE A 67 14.14 -30.91 -2.58
N LEU A 68 13.42 -30.42 -3.60
CA LEU A 68 12.01 -30.74 -3.84
C LEU A 68 11.81 -31.94 -4.79
N SER A 69 12.78 -32.18 -5.68
CA SER A 69 12.74 -33.26 -6.68
C SER A 69 13.71 -34.37 -6.30
N GLU A 70 13.20 -35.59 -6.16
CA GLU A 70 13.99 -36.76 -5.70
C GLU A 70 15.17 -37.07 -6.64
N GLU A 71 15.00 -36.89 -7.94
CA GLU A 71 16.07 -37.08 -8.94
C GLU A 71 17.27 -36.11 -8.80
N LEU A 72 17.13 -35.08 -7.96
CA LEU A 72 18.15 -34.06 -7.73
C LEU A 72 18.90 -34.24 -6.40
N GLU A 73 18.64 -35.33 -5.67
CA GLU A 73 19.26 -35.62 -4.37
C GLU A 73 20.80 -35.60 -4.40
N PHE A 74 21.41 -35.88 -5.56
CA PHE A 74 22.86 -35.80 -5.71
C PHE A 74 23.43 -34.41 -5.44
N TYR A 75 22.66 -33.32 -5.60
CA TYR A 75 23.13 -31.97 -5.23
C TYR A 75 23.45 -31.85 -3.73
N LYS A 76 22.93 -32.73 -2.88
CA LYS A 76 23.28 -32.76 -1.44
C LYS A 76 24.73 -33.16 -1.19
N ASN A 77 25.37 -33.84 -2.13
CA ASN A 77 26.78 -34.22 -2.05
C ASN A 77 27.73 -33.01 -2.23
N SER A 78 27.18 -31.85 -2.59
CA SER A 78 27.91 -30.61 -2.77
C SER A 78 27.64 -29.65 -1.61
N ASP A 79 28.70 -28.98 -1.15
CA ASP A 79 28.63 -27.97 -0.09
C ASP A 79 28.46 -26.54 -0.62
N LEU A 80 28.12 -26.39 -1.91
CA LEU A 80 28.09 -25.09 -2.59
C LEU A 80 26.91 -24.20 -2.14
N PHE A 81 25.72 -24.78 -2.04
CA PHE A 81 24.47 -24.00 -1.98
C PHE A 81 24.05 -23.59 -0.58
N CYS A 82 24.34 -24.43 0.42
CA CYS A 82 23.93 -24.19 1.80
C CYS A 82 24.85 -24.85 2.82
N ILE A 83 24.78 -24.38 4.06
CA ILE A 83 25.52 -24.94 5.20
C ILE A 83 24.97 -26.31 5.60
N GLN A 84 23.65 -26.49 5.54
CA GLN A 84 22.98 -27.73 5.90
C GLN A 84 21.77 -28.01 5.01
N TRP A 85 21.51 -29.28 4.73
CA TRP A 85 20.29 -29.72 4.06
C TRP A 85 19.23 -30.09 5.10
N LEU A 86 17.98 -29.70 4.85
CA LEU A 86 16.82 -30.00 5.68
C LEU A 86 15.86 -30.92 4.92
N TYR A 87 15.05 -31.70 5.64
CA TYR A 87 13.92 -32.41 5.04
C TYR A 87 12.67 -31.54 5.04
N THR A 88 12.49 -30.74 6.09
CA THR A 88 11.36 -29.84 6.30
C THR A 88 11.80 -28.50 6.89
N VAL A 89 11.06 -27.44 6.57
CA VAL A 89 11.40 -26.07 7.00
C VAL A 89 11.24 -25.83 8.51
N GLY A 90 10.53 -26.71 9.22
CA GLY A 90 10.28 -26.63 10.66
C GLY A 90 11.41 -27.16 11.56
N GLU A 91 12.44 -27.80 10.98
CA GLU A 91 13.53 -28.43 11.75
C GLU A 91 14.41 -27.43 12.51
N LYS A 92 14.44 -26.15 12.10
CA LYS A 92 15.28 -25.12 12.72
C LYS A 92 14.47 -23.87 13.06
N LYS A 93 14.58 -23.47 14.33
CA LYS A 93 13.84 -22.32 14.88
C LYS A 93 14.31 -20.96 14.35
N PHE A 94 15.57 -20.84 13.94
CA PHE A 94 16.15 -19.57 13.49
C PHE A 94 16.91 -19.79 12.18
N LEU A 95 16.35 -19.25 11.11
CA LEU A 95 16.92 -19.24 9.76
C LEU A 95 16.75 -17.83 9.19
N ASN A 96 17.79 -17.30 8.57
CA ASN A 96 17.73 -16.02 7.85
C ASN A 96 17.39 -16.22 6.37
N ASN A 97 17.90 -17.30 5.77
CA ASN A 97 17.67 -17.60 4.37
C ASN A 97 17.65 -19.11 4.08
N LEU A 98 16.95 -19.47 3.02
CA LEU A 98 16.73 -20.84 2.56
C LEU A 98 16.87 -20.90 1.03
N VAL A 99 17.54 -21.92 0.51
CA VAL A 99 17.51 -22.26 -0.91
C VAL A 99 16.62 -23.46 -1.17
N LEU A 100 15.72 -23.36 -2.14
CA LEU A 100 14.91 -24.48 -2.62
C LEU A 100 15.42 -24.88 -4.01
N ILE A 101 15.82 -26.14 -4.17
CA ILE A 101 16.27 -26.68 -5.46
C ILE A 101 15.26 -27.71 -5.96
N GLY A 102 14.78 -27.57 -7.19
CA GLY A 102 13.78 -28.46 -7.74
C GLY A 102 13.52 -28.22 -9.22
N LEU A 103 12.96 -29.23 -9.90
CA LEU A 103 12.39 -29.05 -11.23
C LEU A 103 11.02 -28.39 -11.13
N TYR A 104 10.64 -27.61 -12.14
CA TYR A 104 9.37 -26.89 -12.14
C TYR A 104 8.18 -27.80 -11.84
N LYS A 105 8.19 -29.06 -12.31
CA LYS A 105 7.16 -30.07 -12.03
C LYS A 105 6.87 -30.31 -10.54
N ASP A 106 7.85 -30.08 -9.67
CA ASP A 106 7.75 -30.27 -8.21
C ASP A 106 7.50 -28.97 -7.44
N PHE A 107 7.52 -27.82 -8.12
CA PHE A 107 7.04 -26.56 -7.58
C PHE A 107 5.51 -26.52 -7.63
N SER A 108 4.87 -27.40 -6.85
CA SER A 108 3.41 -27.46 -6.67
C SER A 108 2.97 -26.65 -5.44
N GLN A 109 1.67 -26.34 -5.33
CA GLN A 109 1.13 -25.74 -4.12
C GLN A 109 1.40 -26.65 -2.91
N ASP A 110 1.19 -27.96 -3.06
CA ASP A 110 1.32 -28.90 -1.95
C ASP A 110 2.73 -29.04 -1.38
N LYS A 111 3.76 -28.88 -2.22
CA LYS A 111 5.18 -28.98 -1.83
C LYS A 111 5.78 -27.62 -1.51
N ALA A 112 5.70 -26.67 -2.44
CA ALA A 112 6.47 -25.43 -2.37
C ALA A 112 5.72 -24.30 -1.64
N LEU A 113 4.40 -24.13 -1.85
CA LEU A 113 3.66 -23.01 -1.24
C LEU A 113 3.73 -23.06 0.29
N LYS A 114 3.54 -24.24 0.89
CA LYS A 114 3.61 -24.42 2.35
C LYS A 114 4.96 -23.97 2.93
N ILE A 115 6.05 -24.25 2.22
CA ILE A 115 7.40 -23.82 2.63
C ILE A 115 7.52 -22.30 2.51
N LEU A 116 7.06 -21.73 1.40
CA LEU A 116 7.11 -20.28 1.16
C LEU A 116 6.29 -19.50 2.19
N GLU A 117 5.09 -19.97 2.54
CA GLU A 117 4.23 -19.34 3.56
C GLU A 117 4.86 -19.41 4.95
N TYR A 118 5.42 -20.56 5.34
CA TYR A 118 6.16 -20.68 6.58
C TYR A 118 7.34 -19.70 6.63
N CYS A 119 8.10 -19.60 5.53
CA CYS A 119 9.22 -18.68 5.42
C CYS A 119 8.78 -17.22 5.55
N LYS A 120 7.68 -16.84 4.90
CA LYS A 120 7.09 -15.49 5.03
C LYS A 120 6.73 -15.18 6.48
N GLN A 121 5.99 -16.06 7.15
CA GLN A 121 5.56 -15.86 8.55
C GLN A 121 6.74 -15.71 9.51
N ASN A 122 7.86 -16.39 9.22
CA ASN A 122 9.07 -16.37 10.04
C ASN A 122 10.15 -15.40 9.52
N ASN A 123 9.84 -14.53 8.57
CA ASN A 123 10.77 -13.56 7.96
C ASN A 123 12.04 -14.16 7.34
N ILE A 124 11.95 -15.40 6.83
CA ILE A 124 13.04 -16.13 6.16
C ILE A 124 13.05 -15.75 4.67
N GLU A 125 14.21 -15.32 4.15
CA GLU A 125 14.37 -15.09 2.70
C GLU A 125 14.47 -16.42 1.95
N VAL A 126 13.77 -16.56 0.82
CA VAL A 126 13.81 -17.78 0.01
C VAL A 126 14.35 -17.49 -1.38
N TYR A 127 15.33 -18.30 -1.79
CA TYR A 127 15.88 -18.34 -3.14
C TYR A 127 15.54 -19.67 -3.80
N LEU A 128 15.13 -19.63 -5.06
CA LEU A 128 14.76 -20.82 -5.83
C LEU A 128 15.82 -21.10 -6.89
N LEU A 129 16.31 -22.32 -6.97
CA LEU A 129 17.04 -22.82 -8.13
C LEU A 129 16.15 -23.83 -8.84
N THR A 130 15.63 -23.42 -9.99
CA THR A 130 14.66 -24.21 -10.75
C THR A 130 14.88 -24.08 -12.25
N GLY A 131 14.25 -24.98 -12.99
CA GLY A 131 14.21 -25.02 -14.44
C GLY A 131 13.08 -25.92 -14.90
N ARG A 132 12.73 -25.84 -16.19
CA ARG A 132 11.65 -26.68 -16.77
C ARG A 132 11.95 -28.17 -16.65
N ASP A 133 13.23 -28.49 -16.79
CA ASP A 133 13.85 -29.80 -16.73
C ASP A 133 15.28 -29.67 -16.19
N LEU A 134 16.01 -30.79 -16.10
CA LEU A 134 17.37 -30.80 -15.60
C LEU A 134 18.33 -29.95 -16.45
N SER A 135 18.16 -29.85 -17.76
CA SER A 135 19.04 -29.04 -18.61
C SER A 135 18.87 -27.55 -18.27
N SER A 136 17.62 -27.11 -18.12
CA SER A 136 17.28 -25.74 -17.70
C SER A 136 17.81 -25.43 -16.30
N LEU A 137 17.65 -26.35 -15.33
CA LEU A 137 18.15 -26.19 -13.96
C LEU A 137 19.69 -26.19 -13.93
N SER A 138 20.33 -27.11 -14.63
CA SER A 138 21.79 -27.20 -14.72
C SER A 138 22.37 -25.92 -15.32
N TRP A 139 21.71 -25.38 -16.36
CA TRP A 139 22.04 -24.09 -16.92
C TRP A 139 21.87 -22.94 -15.90
N MET A 140 20.74 -22.92 -15.19
CA MET A 140 20.46 -21.94 -14.14
C MET A 140 21.54 -21.94 -13.05
N ILE A 141 21.95 -23.12 -12.59
CA ILE A 141 23.03 -23.32 -11.61
C ILE A 141 24.37 -22.89 -12.19
N GLY A 142 24.68 -23.27 -13.42
CA GLY A 142 25.95 -22.92 -14.09
C GLY A 142 26.18 -21.41 -14.15
N LYS A 143 25.12 -20.64 -14.41
CA LYS A 143 25.16 -19.17 -14.39
C LYS A 143 25.50 -18.58 -13.02
N GLN A 144 25.22 -19.28 -11.91
CA GLN A 144 25.46 -18.75 -10.56
C GLN A 144 26.94 -18.57 -10.21
N PHE A 145 27.83 -19.21 -10.96
CA PHE A 145 29.28 -19.09 -10.80
C PHE A 145 29.87 -17.83 -11.45
N PHE A 146 29.07 -17.04 -12.17
CA PHE A 146 29.59 -15.94 -12.98
C PHE A 146 28.79 -14.66 -12.78
N THR A 147 29.44 -13.51 -12.96
CA THR A 147 28.83 -12.17 -13.02
C THR A 147 29.49 -11.36 -14.12
N LEU A 148 28.77 -10.41 -14.71
CA LEU A 148 29.29 -9.61 -15.79
C LEU A 148 30.44 -8.72 -15.28
N LYS A 149 31.60 -8.74 -15.93
CA LYS A 149 32.78 -7.99 -15.51
C LYS A 149 32.65 -6.53 -15.94
N ASN A 150 32.35 -5.62 -15.00
CA ASN A 150 32.47 -4.13 -15.06
C ASN A 150 32.15 -3.37 -16.37
N SER A 151 31.60 -4.01 -17.40
CA SER A 151 31.01 -3.34 -18.55
C SER A 151 29.80 -2.57 -18.05
N GLU A 152 29.57 -1.38 -18.62
CA GLU A 152 28.55 -0.42 -18.21
C GLU A 152 27.31 -1.13 -17.64
N LEU A 153 27.17 -1.10 -16.31
CA LEU A 153 26.10 -1.75 -15.56
C LEU A 153 24.79 -1.02 -15.86
N ARG A 154 24.27 -1.22 -17.06
CA ARG A 154 23.06 -0.54 -17.51
C ARG A 154 21.88 -1.16 -16.80
N LYS A 155 21.14 -0.30 -16.10
CA LYS A 155 19.89 -0.62 -15.43
C LYS A 155 18.77 0.13 -16.13
N ALA A 156 17.62 -0.51 -16.33
CA ALA A 156 16.47 0.16 -16.90
C ALA A 156 15.14 -0.36 -16.37
N ILE A 157 14.15 0.53 -16.34
CA ILE A 157 12.76 0.21 -16.03
C ILE A 157 11.88 0.51 -17.24
N PHE A 158 11.08 -0.48 -17.62
CA PHE A 158 10.08 -0.40 -18.67
C PHE A 158 8.71 -0.53 -18.02
N SER A 159 7.91 0.53 -18.06
CA SER A 159 6.61 0.58 -17.39
C SER A 159 5.48 1.02 -18.31
N HIS A 160 4.36 0.31 -18.24
CA HIS A 160 3.11 0.72 -18.89
C HIS A 160 2.47 1.99 -18.28
N LYS A 161 3.04 2.55 -17.21
CA LYS A 161 2.55 3.78 -16.55
C LYS A 161 3.45 4.97 -16.88
N LYS A 162 2.94 6.18 -16.62
CA LYS A 162 3.76 7.38 -16.53
C LYS A 162 4.59 7.32 -15.25
N MET A 163 5.86 7.68 -15.35
CA MET A 163 6.80 7.60 -14.23
C MET A 163 7.25 8.99 -13.73
N ASN A 164 6.34 9.97 -13.75
CA ASN A 164 6.63 11.38 -13.43
C ASN A 164 7.23 11.60 -12.03
N GLU A 165 7.00 10.67 -11.11
CA GLU A 165 7.49 10.75 -9.73
C GLU A 165 8.97 10.41 -9.60
N PHE A 166 9.52 9.67 -10.57
CA PHE A 166 10.94 9.31 -10.63
C PHE A 166 11.65 10.24 -11.60
N LYS A 167 12.79 10.78 -11.18
CA LYS A 167 13.66 11.56 -12.08
C LYS A 167 14.92 10.76 -12.33
N GLU A 168 15.31 10.65 -13.60
CA GLU A 168 16.56 10.01 -14.03
C GLU A 168 17.80 10.57 -13.31
N LYS A 169 17.80 11.84 -12.91
CA LYS A 169 18.95 12.41 -12.19
C LYS A 169 19.13 11.86 -10.77
N ASP A 170 18.08 11.26 -10.21
CA ASP A 170 18.07 10.78 -8.84
C ASP A 170 18.49 9.30 -8.75
N PHE A 171 18.52 8.58 -9.88
CA PHE A 171 18.81 7.14 -9.96
C PHE A 171 19.66 6.81 -11.18
N ASP A 172 20.64 5.91 -11.04
CA ASP A 172 21.45 5.40 -12.16
C ASP A 172 20.68 4.33 -12.96
N TRP A 173 19.52 4.72 -13.51
CA TRP A 173 18.58 3.87 -14.26
C TRP A 173 18.04 4.61 -15.48
N GLU A 174 17.92 3.94 -16.64
CA GLU A 174 17.18 4.44 -17.80
C GLU A 174 15.67 4.21 -17.61
N PHE A 175 14.82 5.22 -17.81
CA PHE A 175 13.37 5.10 -17.60
C PHE A 175 12.59 5.11 -18.92
N PHE A 176 11.91 4.01 -19.21
CA PHE A 176 11.04 3.85 -20.38
C PHE A 176 9.57 3.77 -19.92
N ASP A 177 8.96 4.94 -19.75
CA ASP A 177 7.53 5.06 -19.43
C ASP A 177 6.64 4.87 -20.67
N ILE A 178 5.32 4.80 -20.48
CA ILE A 178 4.35 4.55 -21.56
C ILE A 178 4.60 5.38 -22.83
N ARG A 179 5.04 6.65 -22.72
CA ARG A 179 5.25 7.53 -23.88
C ARG A 179 6.48 7.15 -24.68
N ARG A 180 7.55 6.72 -24.01
CA ARG A 180 8.78 6.25 -24.67
C ARG A 180 8.55 4.88 -25.31
N LEU A 181 7.82 4.00 -24.62
CA LEU A 181 7.48 2.66 -25.13
C LEU A 181 6.70 2.71 -26.46
N GLU A 182 5.83 3.70 -26.63
CA GLU A 182 5.05 3.90 -27.87
C GLU A 182 5.88 4.49 -29.03
N ARG A 183 7.04 5.09 -28.77
CA ARG A 183 7.81 5.88 -29.76
C ARG A 183 9.12 5.26 -30.18
N GLU A 184 9.78 4.52 -29.29
CA GLU A 184 11.14 4.01 -29.50
C GLU A 184 11.13 2.55 -29.98
N ASP A 185 12.21 2.14 -30.67
CA ASP A 185 12.45 0.74 -31.04
C ASP A 185 12.92 -0.05 -29.80
N ILE A 186 11.96 -0.41 -28.94
CA ILE A 186 12.23 -1.13 -27.68
C ILE A 186 12.89 -2.49 -27.94
N LYS A 187 12.54 -3.16 -29.04
CA LYS A 187 13.17 -4.43 -29.44
C LYS A 187 14.65 -4.23 -29.71
N GLY A 188 15.00 -3.24 -30.54
CA GLY A 188 16.38 -2.86 -30.79
C GLY A 188 17.13 -2.43 -29.53
N VAL A 189 16.49 -1.70 -28.62
CA VAL A 189 17.09 -1.28 -27.35
C VAL A 189 17.44 -2.48 -26.46
N LEU A 190 16.50 -3.43 -26.30
CA LEU A 190 16.68 -4.58 -25.43
C LEU A 190 17.66 -5.62 -25.99
N THR A 191 17.68 -5.86 -27.31
CA THR A 191 18.51 -6.92 -27.90
C THR A 191 19.93 -6.47 -28.27
N LYS A 192 20.22 -5.17 -28.38
CA LYS A 192 21.56 -4.66 -28.75
C LYS A 192 22.45 -4.36 -27.55
N LYS A 193 21.89 -4.28 -26.35
CA LYS A 193 22.59 -3.89 -25.12
C LYS A 193 22.71 -5.11 -24.19
N HIS A 194 23.78 -5.13 -23.39
CA HIS A 194 23.85 -5.95 -22.18
C HIS A 194 23.33 -5.13 -21.00
N TRP A 195 22.53 -5.78 -20.15
CA TRP A 195 21.92 -5.16 -18.99
C TRP A 195 22.37 -5.87 -17.73
N SER A 196 22.82 -5.12 -16.73
CA SER A 196 22.98 -5.70 -15.40
C SER A 196 21.60 -5.99 -14.82
N GLU A 197 20.66 -5.05 -15.00
CA GLU A 197 19.32 -5.14 -14.43
C GLU A 197 18.22 -4.60 -15.34
N LEU A 198 17.11 -5.32 -15.39
CA LEU A 198 15.90 -4.86 -16.07
C LEU A 198 14.66 -5.03 -15.20
N VAL A 199 13.84 -3.99 -15.12
CA VAL A 199 12.52 -4.04 -14.50
C VAL A 199 11.45 -3.91 -15.56
N PHE A 200 10.54 -4.88 -15.61
CA PHE A 200 9.39 -4.88 -16.49
C PHE A 200 8.12 -4.77 -15.65
N HIS A 201 7.49 -3.61 -15.66
CA HIS A 201 6.27 -3.30 -14.89
C HIS A 201 5.06 -3.16 -15.82
N GLY A 202 4.27 -4.24 -15.90
CA GLY A 202 3.25 -4.41 -16.93
C GLY A 202 2.02 -5.20 -16.47
N HIS A 203 1.20 -5.58 -17.44
CA HIS A 203 0.07 -6.49 -17.22
C HIS A 203 0.27 -7.75 -18.03
N GLY A 204 0.01 -8.91 -17.43
CA GLY A 204 0.34 -10.17 -18.07
C GLY A 204 -0.15 -11.36 -17.26
N LYS A 205 0.24 -12.53 -17.76
CA LYS A 205 0.04 -13.84 -17.12
C LYS A 205 1.35 -14.63 -17.26
N GLU A 206 1.27 -15.94 -17.08
CA GLU A 206 2.44 -16.82 -17.13
C GLU A 206 3.13 -16.85 -18.49
N ASP A 207 2.42 -16.61 -19.61
CA ASP A 207 2.99 -16.74 -20.96
C ASP A 207 3.58 -15.44 -21.51
N HIS A 208 3.16 -14.30 -20.98
CA HIS A 208 3.52 -12.98 -21.51
C HIS A 208 3.39 -11.84 -20.50
N LEU A 209 4.08 -10.73 -20.80
CA LEU A 209 4.01 -9.46 -20.09
C LEU A 209 3.85 -8.32 -21.10
N ASN A 210 2.72 -7.62 -21.05
CA ASN A 210 2.40 -6.49 -21.91
C ASN A 210 2.91 -5.16 -21.32
N LEU A 211 3.58 -4.37 -22.15
CA LEU A 211 4.14 -3.07 -21.82
C LEU A 211 3.73 -2.09 -22.90
N ALA A 212 2.56 -1.48 -22.71
CA ALA A 212 1.92 -0.65 -23.75
C ALA A 212 1.84 -1.42 -25.09
N ASP A 213 2.61 -0.97 -26.09
CA ASP A 213 2.61 -1.46 -27.46
C ASP A 213 3.39 -2.75 -27.70
N PHE A 214 4.30 -3.15 -26.80
CA PHE A 214 5.10 -4.37 -26.96
C PHE A 214 4.78 -5.42 -25.90
N THR A 215 5.23 -6.65 -26.18
CA THR A 215 4.96 -7.81 -25.35
C THR A 215 6.21 -8.67 -25.21
N LEU A 216 6.59 -8.93 -23.97
CA LEU A 216 7.56 -9.96 -23.63
C LEU A 216 6.82 -11.30 -23.55
N HIS A 217 7.44 -12.37 -24.05
CA HIS A 217 6.80 -13.68 -24.05
C HIS A 217 7.78 -14.83 -23.78
N GLY A 218 7.25 -15.93 -23.26
CA GLY A 218 8.00 -17.12 -22.91
C GLY A 218 8.00 -18.27 -23.91
N PHE A 219 7.29 -18.13 -25.04
CA PHE A 219 7.19 -19.23 -26.01
C PHE A 219 8.52 -19.66 -26.59
N ASN A 220 8.84 -20.92 -26.32
CA ASN A 220 9.94 -21.62 -26.93
C ASN A 220 9.41 -22.59 -27.99
N LYS A 221 9.67 -22.28 -29.27
CA LYS A 221 9.23 -23.10 -30.40
C LYS A 221 9.93 -24.47 -30.46
N ALA A 222 11.15 -24.56 -29.95
CA ALA A 222 11.97 -25.78 -30.02
C ALA A 222 11.48 -26.89 -29.07
N LEU A 223 10.78 -26.53 -27.99
CA LEU A 223 10.20 -27.51 -27.09
C LEU A 223 8.93 -28.13 -27.70
N PRO A 224 8.70 -29.44 -27.54
CA PRO A 224 7.44 -30.05 -27.93
C PRO A 224 6.30 -29.56 -27.02
N GLN A 225 5.09 -29.44 -27.58
CA GLN A 225 3.89 -29.21 -26.78
C GLN A 225 3.42 -30.55 -26.20
N LYS A 226 3.28 -30.64 -24.88
CA LYS A 226 2.82 -31.84 -24.19
C LYS A 226 1.31 -31.78 -23.91
N GLU A 227 0.79 -30.58 -23.66
CA GLU A 227 -0.62 -30.36 -23.33
C GLU A 227 -1.43 -29.78 -24.49
N LYS A 228 -2.72 -30.14 -24.59
CA LYS A 228 -3.58 -29.65 -25.67
C LYS A 228 -3.99 -28.18 -25.53
N PHE A 229 -4.10 -27.69 -24.30
CA PHE A 229 -4.49 -26.31 -24.03
C PHE A 229 -3.28 -25.39 -24.17
N ALA A 230 -3.46 -24.28 -24.88
CA ALA A 230 -2.39 -23.35 -25.22
C ALA A 230 -2.95 -21.92 -25.28
N PRO A 231 -2.10 -20.89 -25.16
CA PRO A 231 -2.50 -19.54 -25.52
C PRO A 231 -2.78 -19.47 -27.04
N SER A 232 -3.48 -18.43 -27.50
CA SER A 232 -3.98 -18.33 -28.90
C SER A 232 -2.92 -18.72 -29.96
N TRP A 233 -1.75 -18.07 -29.93
CA TRP A 233 -0.57 -18.34 -30.77
C TRP A 233 0.08 -19.73 -30.64
N GLY A 234 -0.30 -20.53 -29.65
CA GLY A 234 0.08 -21.94 -29.56
C GLY A 234 -0.78 -22.86 -30.43
N HIS A 235 -1.91 -22.38 -30.96
CA HIS A 235 -2.77 -23.12 -31.87
C HIS A 235 -2.37 -22.90 -33.33
N VAL A 236 -2.35 -23.98 -34.11
CA VAL A 236 -2.02 -23.94 -35.54
C VAL A 236 -2.93 -22.97 -36.28
N GLY A 237 -2.33 -22.02 -37.01
CA GLY A 237 -3.05 -21.04 -37.82
C GLY A 237 -3.57 -19.81 -37.08
N GLN A 238 -3.34 -19.69 -35.77
CA GLN A 238 -3.66 -18.48 -35.01
C GLN A 238 -2.46 -17.55 -34.90
N SER A 239 -2.70 -16.25 -35.01
CA SER A 239 -1.69 -15.21 -34.84
C SER A 239 -1.44 -14.89 -33.36
N PHE A 240 -0.37 -14.15 -33.09
CA PHE A 240 -0.23 -13.49 -31.79
C PHE A 240 -1.40 -12.54 -31.53
N PHE A 241 -1.81 -12.41 -30.26
CA PHE A 241 -2.94 -11.54 -29.87
C PHE A 241 -2.61 -10.03 -29.99
N LYS A 242 -1.35 -9.71 -30.27
CA LYS A 242 -0.81 -8.36 -30.50
C LYS A 242 0.08 -8.37 -31.75
N ASP A 243 0.65 -7.22 -32.10
CA ASP A 243 1.61 -7.11 -33.21
C ASP A 243 2.87 -7.96 -32.95
N GLU A 244 3.04 -9.01 -33.75
CA GLU A 244 4.18 -9.93 -33.70
C GLU A 244 5.53 -9.24 -33.88
N LYS A 245 5.57 -8.11 -34.61
CA LYS A 245 6.83 -7.34 -34.77
C LYS A 245 7.29 -6.74 -33.45
N LYS A 246 6.36 -6.48 -32.54
CA LYS A 246 6.57 -5.95 -31.19
C LYS A 246 6.60 -7.05 -30.12
N ALA A 247 6.59 -8.32 -30.53
CA ALA A 247 6.80 -9.46 -29.64
C ALA A 247 8.31 -9.75 -29.47
N ILE A 248 8.74 -9.90 -28.22
CA ILE A 248 10.13 -10.15 -27.84
C ILE A 248 10.18 -11.37 -26.92
N ARG A 249 10.91 -12.40 -27.35
CA ARG A 249 11.15 -13.58 -26.52
C ARG A 249 12.10 -13.21 -25.39
N ILE A 250 11.72 -13.45 -24.14
CA ILE A 250 12.48 -12.97 -22.98
C ILE A 250 13.90 -13.57 -22.90
N SER A 251 14.10 -14.84 -23.28
CA SER A 251 15.44 -15.46 -23.34
C SER A 251 16.39 -14.79 -24.32
N SER A 252 15.89 -14.04 -25.31
CA SER A 252 16.73 -13.32 -26.28
C SER A 252 17.39 -12.06 -25.71
N ILE A 253 16.97 -11.61 -24.53
CA ILE A 253 17.50 -10.42 -23.87
C ILE A 253 18.74 -10.78 -23.07
N ASN A 254 19.79 -9.99 -23.23
CA ASN A 254 21.05 -10.18 -22.52
C ASN A 254 21.01 -9.42 -21.20
N VAL A 255 20.49 -10.06 -20.15
CA VAL A 255 20.32 -9.45 -18.83
C VAL A 255 20.74 -10.40 -17.72
N GLU A 256 21.47 -9.90 -16.72
CA GLU A 256 21.89 -10.69 -15.55
C GLU A 256 20.76 -10.84 -14.51
N LYS A 257 20.10 -9.73 -14.12
CA LYS A 257 18.95 -9.74 -13.20
C LYS A 257 17.71 -9.12 -13.83
N ILE A 258 16.58 -9.79 -13.72
CA ILE A 258 15.30 -9.31 -14.27
C ILE A 258 14.19 -9.34 -13.23
N PHE A 259 13.41 -8.26 -13.18
CA PHE A 259 12.20 -8.15 -12.38
C PHE A 259 10.99 -8.22 -13.32
N LEU A 260 10.19 -9.26 -13.19
CA LEU A 260 8.97 -9.50 -13.96
C LEU A 260 7.76 -9.13 -13.09
N LEU A 261 7.38 -7.85 -13.14
CA LEU A 261 6.36 -7.27 -12.27
C LEU A 261 5.01 -7.24 -13.00
N SER A 262 4.44 -8.42 -13.20
CA SER A 262 3.05 -8.63 -13.61
C SER A 262 2.44 -9.78 -12.80
N CYS A 263 1.15 -10.08 -12.99
CA CYS A 263 0.49 -11.13 -12.22
C CYS A 263 0.80 -12.53 -12.76
N SER A 264 1.05 -13.48 -11.84
CA SER A 264 1.12 -14.92 -12.11
C SER A 264 2.14 -15.30 -13.19
N ASN A 265 3.34 -14.75 -13.14
CA ASN A 265 4.39 -15.02 -14.14
C ASN A 265 5.10 -16.37 -13.92
N PHE A 266 5.01 -16.92 -12.72
CA PHE A 266 5.54 -18.23 -12.34
C PHE A 266 4.51 -18.95 -11.46
N PRO A 267 3.35 -19.36 -12.00
CA PRO A 267 2.39 -20.12 -11.23
C PRO A 267 3.01 -21.44 -10.78
N PHE A 268 2.52 -21.98 -9.66
CA PHE A 268 2.85 -23.36 -9.29
C PHE A 268 2.46 -24.31 -10.43
N TYR A 269 3.21 -25.39 -10.59
CA TYR A 269 3.01 -26.35 -11.67
C TYR A 269 1.57 -26.84 -11.72
N ASP A 270 1.03 -27.31 -10.61
CA ASP A 270 -0.37 -27.77 -10.48
C ASP A 270 -1.44 -26.68 -10.67
N SER A 271 -1.03 -25.41 -10.81
CA SER A 271 -1.92 -24.24 -10.96
C SER A 271 -1.73 -23.51 -12.27
N ARG A 272 -0.80 -23.96 -13.13
CA ARG A 272 -0.52 -23.35 -14.42
C ARG A 272 -1.71 -23.55 -15.38
N LEU A 273 -1.95 -22.57 -16.23
CA LEU A 273 -2.93 -22.68 -17.32
C LEU A 273 -2.28 -23.30 -18.55
N TYR A 274 -1.02 -22.99 -18.83
CA TYR A 274 -0.35 -23.39 -20.07
C TYR A 274 0.83 -24.33 -19.84
N ASP A 275 1.17 -25.08 -20.89
CA ASP A 275 2.38 -25.89 -20.95
C ASP A 275 3.62 -25.04 -20.60
N SER A 276 4.59 -25.66 -19.91
CA SER A 276 5.81 -24.98 -19.48
C SER A 276 6.56 -24.33 -20.63
N ARG A 277 6.40 -24.78 -21.89
CA ARG A 277 7.00 -24.15 -23.08
C ARG A 277 6.57 -22.71 -23.36
N PHE A 278 5.44 -22.26 -22.78
CA PHE A 278 4.94 -20.89 -22.93
C PHE A 278 5.37 -19.99 -21.78
N ASN A 279 5.78 -20.57 -20.64
CA ASN A 279 6.02 -19.83 -19.41
C ASN A 279 7.19 -18.84 -19.56
N LEU A 280 6.90 -17.57 -19.29
CA LEU A 280 7.77 -16.39 -19.39
C LEU A 280 8.95 -16.50 -18.44
N THR A 281 8.71 -16.82 -17.17
CA THR A 281 9.77 -16.89 -16.16
C THR A 281 10.74 -18.03 -16.46
N LEU A 282 10.22 -19.20 -16.83
CA LEU A 282 11.04 -20.33 -17.25
C LEU A 282 11.84 -20.03 -18.53
N ASP A 283 11.36 -19.16 -19.43
CA ASP A 283 12.13 -18.73 -20.60
C ASP A 283 13.22 -17.72 -20.22
N ALA A 284 12.98 -16.86 -19.24
CA ALA A 284 14.04 -16.03 -18.68
C ALA A 284 15.16 -16.90 -18.08
N ILE A 285 14.80 -18.00 -17.40
CA ILE A 285 15.76 -18.99 -16.87
C ILE A 285 16.55 -19.69 -17.99
N ASP A 286 15.93 -20.02 -19.12
CA ASP A 286 16.65 -20.59 -20.28
C ASP A 286 17.57 -19.56 -20.98
N GLY A 287 17.38 -18.27 -20.72
CA GLY A 287 18.20 -17.17 -21.22
C GLY A 287 19.47 -16.90 -20.38
N MET A 288 19.99 -15.67 -20.48
CA MET A 288 21.19 -15.23 -19.73
C MET A 288 20.90 -14.87 -18.27
N SER A 289 19.63 -14.68 -17.91
CA SER A 289 19.23 -14.22 -16.58
C SER A 289 19.69 -15.19 -15.50
N ARG A 290 20.58 -14.70 -14.65
CA ARG A 290 21.06 -15.41 -13.47
C ARG A 290 20.07 -15.27 -12.31
N ASN A 291 19.43 -14.11 -12.20
CA ASN A 291 18.44 -13.82 -11.17
C ASN A 291 17.14 -13.35 -11.81
N VAL A 292 16.01 -13.94 -11.40
CA VAL A 292 14.67 -13.56 -11.85
C VAL A 292 13.80 -13.33 -10.62
N VAL A 293 13.29 -12.11 -10.46
CA VAL A 293 12.25 -11.80 -9.47
C VAL A 293 10.91 -11.86 -10.18
N ALA A 294 10.07 -12.81 -9.82
CA ALA A 294 8.80 -13.08 -10.49
C ALA A 294 7.67 -13.20 -9.48
N SER A 295 6.44 -13.13 -9.98
CA SER A 295 5.24 -13.35 -9.17
C SER A 295 4.69 -14.76 -9.33
N ILE A 296 4.22 -15.34 -8.22
CA ILE A 296 3.52 -16.65 -8.23
C ILE A 296 2.00 -16.52 -8.30
N GLY A 297 1.49 -15.31 -8.10
CA GLY A 297 0.07 -15.01 -8.05
C GLY A 297 -0.22 -13.56 -8.43
N VAL A 298 -1.36 -13.06 -7.97
CA VAL A 298 -1.70 -11.63 -8.16
C VAL A 298 -0.60 -10.80 -7.52
N GLN A 299 -0.10 -9.81 -8.25
CA GLN A 299 0.85 -8.83 -7.75
C GLN A 299 0.31 -7.44 -8.02
N SER A 300 0.36 -6.58 -7.01
CA SER A 300 -0.07 -5.19 -7.12
C SER A 300 1.07 -4.25 -6.80
N ILE A 301 2.22 -4.44 -7.44
CA ILE A 301 3.34 -3.49 -7.31
C ILE A 301 2.93 -2.14 -7.90
N ASP A 302 3.37 -1.06 -7.25
CA ASP A 302 3.31 0.29 -7.79
C ASP A 302 4.58 1.08 -7.45
N ASN A 303 4.56 2.40 -7.64
CA ASN A 303 5.66 3.31 -7.35
C ASN A 303 6.45 3.01 -6.04
N PRO A 304 5.84 2.61 -4.91
CA PRO A 304 6.58 2.32 -3.69
C PRO A 304 7.54 1.14 -3.76
N GLU A 305 7.13 0.09 -4.44
CA GLU A 305 7.93 -1.11 -4.65
C GLU A 305 8.94 -0.87 -5.77
N LEU A 306 8.59 -0.09 -6.80
CA LEU A 306 9.53 0.37 -7.81
C LEU A 306 10.66 1.20 -7.21
N TYR A 307 10.35 2.12 -6.29
CA TYR A 307 11.36 2.89 -5.55
C TYR A 307 12.31 1.97 -4.78
N GLU A 308 11.79 0.93 -4.12
CA GLU A 308 12.64 -0.03 -3.39
C GLU A 308 13.61 -0.73 -4.33
N ILE A 309 13.15 -1.12 -5.52
CA ILE A 309 14.01 -1.73 -6.54
C ILE A 309 15.08 -0.73 -7.01
N LEU A 310 14.71 0.52 -7.30
CA LEU A 310 15.65 1.54 -7.77
C LEU A 310 16.79 1.81 -6.78
N VAL A 311 16.54 1.68 -5.47
CA VAL A 311 17.52 1.94 -4.40
C VAL A 311 18.29 0.67 -4.00
N GLU A 312 17.62 -0.47 -3.95
CA GLU A 312 18.12 -1.68 -3.30
C GLU A 312 18.02 -2.95 -4.14
N SER A 313 17.97 -2.81 -5.46
CA SER A 313 17.85 -3.96 -6.35
C SER A 313 18.90 -5.05 -6.08
N ASP A 314 20.13 -4.69 -5.73
CA ASP A 314 21.24 -5.62 -5.46
C ASP A 314 21.21 -6.24 -4.05
N SER A 315 20.21 -5.92 -3.22
CA SER A 315 20.06 -6.49 -1.88
C SER A 315 19.75 -7.98 -1.93
N THR A 316 20.31 -8.73 -0.98
CA THR A 316 19.99 -10.14 -0.76
C THR A 316 18.53 -10.35 -0.35
N ASN A 317 17.86 -9.33 0.21
CA ASN A 317 16.51 -9.47 0.75
C ASN A 317 15.42 -8.70 -0.03
N ILE A 318 15.68 -8.34 -1.29
CA ILE A 318 14.76 -7.52 -2.07
C ILE A 318 13.37 -8.18 -2.20
N GLY A 319 13.29 -9.50 -2.39
CA GLY A 319 12.01 -10.23 -2.45
C GLY A 319 11.20 -10.08 -1.17
N ARG A 320 11.80 -10.33 0.00
CA ARG A 320 11.15 -10.11 1.31
C ARG A 320 10.79 -8.64 1.55
N LYS A 321 11.63 -7.68 1.15
CA LYS A 321 11.31 -6.26 1.28
C LYS A 321 10.07 -5.88 0.47
N LEU A 322 10.00 -6.32 -0.78
CA LEU A 322 8.83 -6.13 -1.63
C LEU A 322 7.59 -6.80 -1.03
N HIS A 323 7.74 -8.00 -0.46
CA HIS A 323 6.67 -8.69 0.27
C HIS A 323 6.14 -7.94 1.46
N ASN A 324 7.02 -7.43 2.31
CA ASN A 324 6.61 -6.71 3.50
C ASN A 324 5.93 -5.38 3.15
N LYS A 325 6.31 -4.74 2.04
CA LYS A 325 5.57 -3.56 1.53
C LYS A 325 4.17 -3.91 1.02
N LEU A 326 4.00 -5.08 0.42
CA LEU A 326 2.73 -5.55 -0.12
C LEU A 326 1.81 -6.21 0.91
N GLU A 327 2.25 -6.45 2.15
CA GLU A 327 1.52 -7.24 3.16
C GLU A 327 0.06 -6.82 3.35
N ASP A 328 -0.19 -5.50 3.35
CA ASP A 328 -1.51 -4.91 3.55
C ASP A 328 -2.45 -5.04 2.32
N VAL A 329 -1.89 -5.36 1.16
CA VAL A 329 -2.62 -5.53 -0.11
C VAL A 329 -2.71 -7.03 -0.46
N GLN A 330 -1.67 -7.79 -0.10
CA GLN A 330 -1.44 -9.17 -0.49
C GLN A 330 -0.90 -9.94 0.72
N PRO A 331 -1.81 -10.50 1.55
CA PRO A 331 -1.42 -11.19 2.78
C PRO A 331 -0.77 -12.56 2.52
N PHE A 332 -0.69 -13.02 1.28
CA PHE A 332 -0.06 -14.28 0.83
C PHE A 332 1.34 -14.04 0.23
N VAL A 333 2.05 -15.12 -0.11
CA VAL A 333 3.32 -15.04 -0.87
C VAL A 333 2.99 -14.71 -2.33
N SER A 334 3.53 -13.62 -2.86
CA SER A 334 3.23 -13.14 -4.21
C SER A 334 4.46 -12.93 -5.12
N ILE A 335 5.68 -13.09 -4.59
CA ILE A 335 6.97 -12.75 -5.20
C ILE A 335 7.94 -13.83 -4.76
N ILE A 336 8.77 -14.26 -5.69
CA ILE A 336 9.83 -15.22 -5.47
C ILE A 336 11.10 -14.70 -6.10
N ASN A 337 12.23 -15.08 -5.51
CA ASN A 337 13.54 -14.86 -6.09
C ASN A 337 14.02 -16.18 -6.67
N ILE A 338 14.27 -16.23 -7.97
CA ILE A 338 14.86 -17.36 -8.67
C ILE A 338 16.32 -17.00 -8.96
N GLY A 339 17.25 -17.84 -8.56
CA GLY A 339 18.68 -17.52 -8.50
C GLY A 339 19.13 -17.13 -7.10
N ILE A 340 20.45 -17.12 -6.90
CA ILE A 340 21.09 -16.78 -5.63
C ILE A 340 21.90 -15.50 -5.78
N PRO A 341 21.94 -14.66 -4.72
CA PRO A 341 22.51 -13.32 -4.80
C PRO A 341 24.01 -13.35 -5.03
N ASN A 342 24.56 -12.28 -5.62
CA ASN A 342 25.98 -12.19 -5.96
C ASN A 342 26.88 -11.86 -4.76
N ASN A 343 26.37 -11.10 -3.77
CA ASN A 343 27.17 -10.56 -2.69
C ASN A 343 26.59 -10.87 -1.30
N SER A 344 27.43 -11.34 -0.39
CA SER A 344 27.18 -11.35 1.05
C SER A 344 27.38 -9.96 1.68
N LYS A 345 26.86 -8.90 1.05
CA LYS A 345 26.60 -7.68 1.80
C LYS A 345 25.40 -7.98 2.70
N ILE A 346 25.67 -8.72 3.79
CA ILE A 346 24.79 -8.78 4.95
C ILE A 346 24.79 -7.34 5.45
N PHE A 347 23.79 -6.58 5.03
CA PHE A 347 23.58 -5.28 5.61
C PHE A 347 23.24 -5.50 7.08
N LYS A 348 24.05 -4.90 7.96
CA LYS A 348 23.85 -4.97 9.40
C LYS A 348 22.53 -4.30 9.74
N ALA A 349 21.70 -5.09 10.42
CA ALA A 349 20.52 -4.74 11.20
C ALA A 349 19.40 -4.05 10.42
N ALA A 350 18.20 -4.57 10.67
CA ALA A 350 16.92 -3.93 10.42
C ALA A 350 17.05 -2.40 10.37
N GLU A 351 17.05 -1.84 9.16
CA GLU A 351 16.48 -0.51 9.03
C GLU A 351 15.12 -0.63 9.71
N LYS A 352 14.86 0.24 10.68
CA LYS A 352 13.49 0.50 11.10
C LYS A 352 12.75 0.66 9.80
N TYR A 353 11.94 -0.34 9.43
CA TYR A 353 10.92 -0.16 8.42
C TYR A 353 10.35 1.19 8.76
N ASN A 354 10.58 2.18 7.89
CA ASN A 354 9.91 3.45 8.04
C ASN A 354 8.46 3.03 7.87
N LYS A 355 7.79 2.79 9.01
CA LYS A 355 6.40 2.40 9.08
C LYS A 355 5.75 3.37 8.14
N THR A 356 5.13 2.83 7.09
CA THR A 356 4.52 3.62 6.04
C THR A 356 3.84 4.79 6.70
N ALA A 357 4.23 6.04 6.37
CA ALA A 357 3.65 7.20 7.02
C ALA A 357 2.14 7.11 6.81
N ARG A 358 1.43 6.75 7.88
CA ARG A 358 -0.01 6.51 7.85
C ARG A 358 -0.69 7.86 7.90
N LEU A 359 -1.92 7.94 7.36
CA LEU A 359 -2.80 9.05 7.69
C LEU A 359 -2.77 9.24 9.20
N THR A 360 -2.46 10.44 9.65
CA THR A 360 -2.62 10.82 11.05
C THR A 360 -4.08 10.64 11.40
N LYS A 361 -4.32 10.55 12.70
CA LYS A 361 -5.67 10.54 13.26
C LYS A 361 -6.51 11.72 12.75
N ILE A 362 -5.90 12.87 12.44
CA ILE A 362 -6.59 14.07 11.95
C ILE A 362 -7.03 13.90 10.49
N SER A 363 -6.13 13.49 9.60
CA SER A 363 -6.44 13.31 8.18
C SER A 363 -7.52 12.25 7.96
N GLY A 364 -7.42 11.12 8.67
CA GLY A 364 -8.45 10.07 8.63
C GLY A 364 -9.81 10.56 9.13
N MET A 365 -9.85 11.32 10.23
CA MET A 365 -11.08 11.90 10.76
C MET A 365 -11.73 12.90 9.79
N VAL A 366 -10.94 13.79 9.17
CA VAL A 366 -11.45 14.77 8.20
C VAL A 366 -12.04 14.08 6.97
N LEU A 367 -11.32 13.14 6.38
CA LEU A 367 -11.79 12.41 5.19
C LEU A 367 -13.05 11.59 5.51
N SER A 368 -13.12 10.96 6.68
CA SER A 368 -14.32 10.26 7.15
C SER A 368 -15.51 11.21 7.23
N ARG A 369 -15.36 12.39 7.84
CA ARG A 369 -16.46 13.37 7.96
C ARG A 369 -16.96 13.84 6.60
N LEU A 370 -16.04 14.17 5.67
CA LEU A 370 -16.39 14.55 4.31
C LEU A 370 -17.15 13.41 3.60
N SER A 371 -16.72 12.16 3.78
CA SER A 371 -17.41 10.98 3.22
C SER A 371 -18.84 10.87 3.72
N VAL A 372 -19.08 11.09 5.01
CA VAL A 372 -20.42 11.08 5.61
C VAL A 372 -21.28 12.22 5.03
N PHE A 373 -20.79 13.45 4.94
CA PHE A 373 -21.54 14.54 4.30
C PHE A 373 -21.86 14.26 2.82
N ALA A 374 -20.97 13.57 2.11
CA ALA A 374 -21.13 13.20 0.71
C ALA A 374 -22.22 12.12 0.49
N SER A 375 -22.27 11.11 1.37
CA SER A 375 -22.92 9.82 1.10
C SER A 375 -24.04 9.41 2.07
N SER A 376 -24.08 9.97 3.29
CA SER A 376 -24.95 9.48 4.38
C SER A 376 -26.44 9.67 4.16
N GLY A 377 -26.84 10.63 3.32
CA GLY A 377 -28.23 11.10 3.20
C GLY A 377 -28.63 12.15 4.24
N LEU A 378 -27.73 12.56 5.15
CA LEU A 378 -27.97 13.68 6.08
C LEU A 378 -28.26 14.99 5.35
N LEU A 379 -27.52 15.23 4.26
CA LEU A 379 -27.62 16.43 3.46
C LEU A 379 -28.32 16.16 2.12
N SER A 380 -29.26 17.03 1.77
CA SER A 380 -29.95 17.05 0.48
C SER A 380 -28.95 17.12 -0.67
N GLY A 381 -29.37 16.64 -1.86
CA GLY A 381 -28.50 16.57 -3.03
C GLY A 381 -27.91 17.92 -3.44
N ASP A 382 -28.66 19.00 -3.23
CA ASP A 382 -28.24 20.36 -3.57
C ASP A 382 -27.50 21.09 -2.46
N HIS A 383 -27.40 20.50 -1.28
CA HIS A 383 -26.70 21.10 -0.15
C HIS A 383 -25.23 21.38 -0.50
N SER A 384 -24.81 22.63 -0.30
CA SER A 384 -23.51 23.07 -0.82
C SER A 384 -22.31 22.36 -0.17
N ILE A 385 -22.43 21.96 1.09
CA ILE A 385 -21.40 21.19 1.82
C ILE A 385 -21.24 19.77 1.27
N ARG A 386 -22.31 19.16 0.77
CA ARG A 386 -22.26 17.84 0.13
C ARG A 386 -21.44 17.89 -1.16
N LYS A 387 -21.71 18.89 -2.02
CA LYS A 387 -20.97 19.12 -3.28
C LYS A 387 -19.48 19.39 -3.02
N LEU A 388 -19.16 20.24 -2.05
CA LEU A 388 -17.77 20.55 -1.69
C LEU A 388 -17.03 19.34 -1.12
N SER A 389 -17.69 18.54 -0.28
CA SER A 389 -17.12 17.30 0.27
C SER A 389 -16.76 16.31 -0.84
N ASN A 390 -17.65 16.09 -1.82
CA ASN A 390 -17.38 15.23 -2.97
C ASN A 390 -16.14 15.67 -3.78
N ASN A 391 -16.01 16.97 -4.03
CA ASN A 391 -14.87 17.51 -4.78
C ASN A 391 -13.54 17.27 -4.06
N ILE A 392 -13.48 17.50 -2.74
CA ILE A 392 -12.26 17.24 -1.97
C ILE A 392 -11.95 15.75 -1.93
N LEU A 393 -12.95 14.89 -1.74
CA LEU A 393 -12.74 13.44 -1.71
C LEU A 393 -12.15 12.95 -3.04
N SER A 394 -12.71 13.39 -4.18
CA SER A 394 -12.20 13.03 -5.52
C SER A 394 -10.72 13.40 -5.68
N ASP A 395 -10.32 14.59 -5.24
CA ASP A 395 -8.94 15.07 -5.35
C ASP A 395 -7.96 14.33 -4.41
N TYR A 396 -8.45 13.79 -3.29
CA TYR A 396 -7.63 13.21 -2.22
C TYR A 396 -7.69 11.67 -2.16
N MET A 397 -8.60 11.03 -2.91
CA MET A 397 -8.74 9.56 -2.99
C MET A 397 -7.46 8.88 -3.48
N GLN A 398 -6.69 9.52 -4.37
CA GLN A 398 -5.43 8.96 -4.88
C GLN A 398 -4.31 8.92 -3.82
N MET A 399 -4.41 9.74 -2.77
CA MET A 399 -3.46 9.77 -1.64
C MET A 399 -4.00 9.04 -0.40
N THR A 400 -4.96 8.14 -0.60
CA THR A 400 -5.23 7.08 0.38
C THR A 400 -4.04 6.12 0.47
N ARG A 401 -4.04 5.23 1.47
CA ARG A 401 -2.94 4.36 1.93
C ARG A 401 -1.82 4.09 0.90
N ARG A 402 -2.14 3.64 -0.32
CA ARG A 402 -1.16 3.30 -1.36
C ARG A 402 -0.43 4.49 -2.00
N GLY A 403 -1.10 5.63 -2.16
CA GLY A 403 -0.50 6.85 -2.70
C GLY A 403 0.42 7.60 -1.73
N THR A 404 0.51 7.16 -0.46
CA THR A 404 1.43 7.75 0.53
C THR A 404 2.69 6.93 0.75
N TYR A 405 2.81 5.74 0.18
CA TYR A 405 4.05 4.96 0.29
C TYR A 405 5.17 5.62 -0.53
N GLY A 406 6.39 5.67 0.01
CA GLY A 406 7.51 6.41 -0.60
C GLY A 406 7.43 7.94 -0.41
N THR A 407 6.38 8.45 0.23
CA THR A 407 6.33 9.85 0.67
C THR A 407 7.15 10.02 1.94
N THR A 408 7.92 11.10 2.01
CA THR A 408 8.65 11.47 3.22
C THR A 408 7.68 12.03 4.26
N GLU A 409 8.06 12.02 5.54
CA GLU A 409 7.29 12.68 6.61
C GLU A 409 6.95 14.14 6.24
N LYS A 410 7.89 14.84 5.61
CA LYS A 410 7.66 16.20 5.08
C LYS A 410 6.53 16.25 4.04
N LYS A 411 6.55 15.39 3.01
CA LYS A 411 5.49 15.33 1.99
C LYS A 411 4.13 14.97 2.61
N TYR A 412 4.14 14.12 3.63
CA TYR A 412 2.94 13.77 4.38
C TYR A 412 2.40 14.97 5.18
N LEU A 413 3.26 15.72 5.88
CA LEU A 413 2.88 16.94 6.59
C LEU A 413 2.36 18.02 5.63
N ASP A 414 2.99 18.15 4.46
CA ASP A 414 2.53 19.05 3.40
C ASP A 414 1.13 18.64 2.89
N PHE A 415 0.89 17.34 2.70
CA PHE A 415 -0.42 16.79 2.34
C PHE A 415 -1.48 17.11 3.39
N GLU A 416 -1.20 16.82 4.65
CA GLU A 416 -2.13 17.07 5.76
C GLU A 416 -2.44 18.57 5.86
N GLN A 417 -1.42 19.41 5.75
CA GLN A 417 -1.59 20.86 5.74
C GLN A 417 -2.46 21.31 4.56
N ASN A 418 -2.28 20.73 3.38
CA ASN A 418 -3.10 21.03 2.19
C ASN A 418 -4.56 20.58 2.38
N LEU A 419 -4.78 19.39 2.95
CA LEU A 419 -6.13 18.90 3.27
C LEU A 419 -6.82 19.85 4.26
N ILE A 420 -6.15 20.20 5.36
CA ILE A 420 -6.67 21.15 6.37
C ILE A 420 -6.95 22.51 5.72
N ASN A 421 -6.04 23.02 4.89
CA ASN A 421 -6.22 24.30 4.19
C ASN A 421 -7.44 24.30 3.27
N ARG A 422 -7.80 23.17 2.67
CA ARG A 422 -9.02 23.03 1.85
C ARG A 422 -10.30 22.80 2.67
N VAL A 423 -10.21 22.12 3.81
CA VAL A 423 -11.35 21.87 4.70
C VAL A 423 -11.70 23.09 5.57
N ASN A 424 -10.74 23.97 5.86
CA ASN A 424 -10.98 25.19 6.63
C ASN A 424 -12.03 26.11 5.98
N PRO A 425 -11.99 26.38 4.65
CA PRO A 425 -13.07 27.08 3.93
C PRO A 425 -14.44 26.39 4.06
N ILE A 426 -14.50 25.05 4.02
CA ILE A 426 -15.75 24.30 4.24
C ILE A 426 -16.25 24.53 5.67
N SER A 427 -15.37 24.44 6.66
CA SER A 427 -15.72 24.65 8.08
C SER A 427 -16.26 26.07 8.32
N LYS A 428 -15.64 27.08 7.69
CA LYS A 428 -16.13 28.46 7.72
C LYS A 428 -17.52 28.55 7.10
N LYS A 429 -17.71 27.98 5.91
CA LYS A 429 -19.00 28.00 5.21
C LYS A 429 -20.10 27.29 5.99
N MET A 430 -19.82 26.13 6.59
CA MET A 430 -20.75 25.44 7.48
C MET A 430 -21.18 26.36 8.63
N ALA A 431 -20.22 27.03 9.27
CA ALA A 431 -20.51 27.94 10.37
C ALA A 431 -21.31 29.18 9.92
N GLU A 432 -21.04 29.71 8.72
CA GLU A 432 -21.83 30.79 8.10
C GLU A 432 -23.27 30.35 7.79
N MET A 433 -23.47 29.12 7.28
CA MET A 433 -24.81 28.59 7.03
C MET A 433 -25.57 28.38 8.34
N MET A 434 -24.90 27.80 9.35
CA MET A 434 -25.49 27.55 10.68
C MET A 434 -25.84 28.85 11.43
N ILE A 435 -25.04 29.92 11.30
CA ILE A 435 -25.36 31.21 11.94
C ILE A 435 -26.54 31.90 11.25
N GLN A 436 -26.65 31.78 9.93
CA GLN A 436 -27.67 32.46 9.11
C GLN A 436 -29.02 31.73 9.08
N ASN A 437 -29.01 30.40 9.22
CA ASN A 437 -30.20 29.57 9.12
C ASN A 437 -30.23 28.52 10.24
N GLN A 438 -31.02 28.78 11.29
CA GLN A 438 -31.18 27.85 12.41
C GLN A 438 -31.87 26.53 12.03
N SER A 439 -32.52 26.47 10.87
CA SER A 439 -33.19 25.29 10.31
C SER A 439 -32.35 24.56 9.26
N ASP A 440 -31.07 24.92 9.10
CA ASP A 440 -30.16 24.23 8.18
C ASP A 440 -29.96 22.76 8.57
N GLU A 441 -29.85 21.90 7.56
CA GLU A 441 -29.74 20.44 7.71
C GLU A 441 -28.52 20.02 8.55
N LEU A 442 -27.48 20.86 8.64
CA LEU A 442 -26.32 20.64 9.49
C LEU A 442 -26.67 20.55 10.98
N PHE A 443 -27.76 21.17 11.44
CA PHE A 443 -28.20 21.06 12.83
C PHE A 443 -28.83 19.72 13.18
N GLU A 444 -29.27 18.94 12.20
CA GLU A 444 -29.87 17.61 12.40
C GLU A 444 -28.83 16.50 12.54
N PHE A 445 -27.53 16.82 12.52
CA PHE A 445 -26.47 15.81 12.53
C PHE A 445 -26.56 14.87 13.73
N ASP A 446 -26.97 15.35 14.90
CA ASP A 446 -27.09 14.52 16.09
C ASP A 446 -28.26 13.54 15.99
N ARG A 447 -29.47 14.07 15.76
CA ARG A 447 -30.70 13.29 15.64
C ARG A 447 -30.61 12.27 14.51
N TYR A 448 -30.07 12.67 13.36
CA TYR A 448 -29.88 11.80 12.20
C TYR A 448 -29.04 10.56 12.56
N ASN A 449 -27.98 10.75 13.34
CA ASN A 449 -27.03 9.71 13.71
C ASN A 449 -27.52 8.87 14.89
N ILE A 450 -28.07 9.50 15.94
CA ILE A 450 -28.58 8.80 17.13
C ILE A 450 -29.62 7.74 16.76
N PHE A 451 -30.53 8.03 15.83
CA PHE A 451 -31.54 7.05 15.39
C PHE A 451 -30.99 5.91 14.52
N ARG A 452 -29.72 5.98 14.11
CA ARG A 452 -29.06 5.02 13.21
C ARG A 452 -27.77 4.47 13.82
N SER A 453 -27.67 4.54 15.14
CA SER A 453 -26.50 4.17 15.93
C SER A 453 -26.91 3.43 17.18
N ILE A 454 -25.98 2.65 17.73
CA ILE A 454 -26.15 1.95 19.01
C ILE A 454 -25.31 2.67 20.07
N VAL A 455 -25.86 2.82 21.28
CA VAL A 455 -25.09 3.34 22.42
C VAL A 455 -23.99 2.34 22.79
N ASP A 456 -22.75 2.81 22.87
CA ASP A 456 -21.66 2.05 23.45
C ASP A 456 -21.84 1.98 24.97
N LYS A 457 -22.26 0.82 25.47
CA LYS A 457 -22.49 0.59 26.90
C LYS A 457 -21.24 0.81 27.75
N ASN A 458 -20.04 0.60 27.18
CA ASN A 458 -18.78 0.78 27.88
C ASN A 458 -18.37 2.26 27.99
N SER A 459 -18.98 3.13 27.18
CA SER A 459 -18.72 4.58 27.19
C SER A 459 -19.57 5.36 28.18
N ILE A 460 -20.53 4.71 28.85
CA ILE A 460 -21.51 5.37 29.72
C ILE A 460 -20.83 5.82 31.02
N VAL A 461 -20.85 7.12 31.29
CA VAL A 461 -20.24 7.71 32.49
C VAL A 461 -21.19 8.70 33.16
N SER A 462 -21.37 8.57 34.47
CA SER A 462 -22.11 9.55 35.28
C SER A 462 -21.28 10.82 35.49
N LYS A 463 -21.88 11.99 35.23
CA LYS A 463 -21.21 13.30 35.35
C LYS A 463 -22.15 14.33 35.95
N LYS A 464 -21.63 15.31 36.70
CA LYS A 464 -22.41 16.47 37.16
C LYS A 464 -22.44 17.55 36.07
N CYS A 465 -23.62 18.07 35.78
CA CYS A 465 -23.81 19.22 34.91
C CYS A 465 -23.44 20.52 35.64
N CYS A 466 -23.12 21.58 34.90
CA CYS A 466 -22.88 22.91 35.45
C CYS A 466 -24.09 23.48 36.23
N CYS A 467 -25.31 22.97 35.99
CA CYS A 467 -26.50 23.33 36.78
C CYS A 467 -26.56 22.63 38.16
N GLY A 468 -25.55 21.83 38.51
CA GLY A 468 -25.48 21.05 39.75
C GLY A 468 -26.16 19.67 39.71
N SER A 469 -27.03 19.43 38.73
CA SER A 469 -27.77 18.16 38.58
C SER A 469 -26.90 17.06 37.99
N SER A 470 -27.21 15.81 38.33
CA SER A 470 -26.59 14.64 37.71
C SER A 470 -26.97 14.50 36.22
N GLY A 471 -26.14 13.79 35.48
CA GLY A 471 -26.34 13.46 34.09
C GLY A 471 -25.46 12.29 33.65
N VAL A 472 -25.59 11.91 32.39
CA VAL A 472 -24.92 10.76 31.78
C VAL A 472 -24.28 11.20 30.47
N GLU A 473 -23.00 10.87 30.32
CA GLU A 473 -22.24 10.99 29.08
C GLU A 473 -22.16 9.62 28.40
N CYS A 474 -22.32 9.56 27.08
CA CYS A 474 -22.19 8.33 26.31
C CYS A 474 -21.76 8.61 24.85
N CYS A 475 -21.28 7.57 24.18
CA CYS A 475 -20.96 7.56 22.76
C CYS A 475 -21.97 6.72 21.97
N TYR A 476 -22.34 7.19 20.79
CA TYR A 476 -23.12 6.47 19.80
C TYR A 476 -22.18 5.93 18.72
N ILE A 477 -22.14 4.60 18.59
CA ILE A 477 -21.40 3.90 17.55
C ILE A 477 -22.35 3.69 16.37
N PRO A 478 -22.00 4.16 15.17
CA PRO A 478 -22.86 4.03 14.01
C PRO A 478 -23.04 2.56 13.59
N GLU A 479 -24.24 2.20 13.14
CA GLU A 479 -24.52 0.86 12.59
C GLU A 479 -23.96 0.67 11.17
N THR A 480 -23.65 1.78 10.48
CA THR A 480 -23.06 1.78 9.13
C THR A 480 -21.89 2.74 9.06
N GLU A 481 -20.93 2.49 8.16
CA GLU A 481 -19.72 3.30 8.02
C GLU A 481 -19.97 4.73 7.49
N ASN A 482 -21.19 5.01 7.00
CA ASN A 482 -21.59 6.30 6.43
C ASN A 482 -22.25 7.23 7.47
N LEU A 483 -21.88 7.10 8.74
CA LEU A 483 -22.42 7.89 9.84
C LEU A 483 -21.29 8.36 10.75
N PHE A 484 -21.54 9.44 11.50
CA PHE A 484 -20.60 9.97 12.48
C PHE A 484 -20.68 9.18 13.78
N THR A 485 -19.52 8.94 14.40
CA THR A 485 -19.48 8.64 15.84
C THR A 485 -19.72 9.92 16.61
N ILE A 486 -20.72 9.90 17.50
CA ILE A 486 -21.15 11.08 18.28
C ILE A 486 -20.98 10.81 19.77
N LYS A 487 -20.56 11.83 20.51
CA LYS A 487 -20.51 11.87 21.96
C LYS A 487 -21.57 12.84 22.48
N THR A 488 -22.39 12.40 23.43
CA THR A 488 -23.48 13.21 24.00
C THR A 488 -23.44 13.20 25.52
N PHE A 489 -23.80 14.33 26.12
CA PHE A 489 -24.03 14.47 27.56
C PHE A 489 -25.46 14.92 27.81
N TYR A 490 -26.21 14.09 28.53
CA TYR A 490 -27.59 14.33 28.95
C TYR A 490 -27.64 14.67 30.43
N CYS A 491 -28.21 15.83 30.77
CA CYS A 491 -28.49 16.23 32.15
C CYS A 491 -29.96 15.97 32.48
N TYR A 492 -30.25 15.44 33.66
CA TYR A 492 -31.64 15.20 34.09
C TYR A 492 -32.48 16.49 34.23
N ARG A 493 -31.83 17.65 34.37
CA ARG A 493 -32.50 18.97 34.41
C ARG A 493 -32.47 19.69 33.06
N CYS A 494 -31.32 19.68 32.38
CA CYS A 494 -31.12 20.48 31.15
C CYS A 494 -31.37 19.70 29.85
N GLY A 495 -31.69 18.41 29.89
CA GLY A 495 -31.81 17.59 28.68
C GLY A 495 -30.46 17.36 27.98
N ASP A 496 -30.44 17.40 26.65
CA ASP A 496 -29.26 17.28 25.80
C ASP A 496 -28.34 18.50 25.93
N LYS A 497 -27.49 18.46 26.96
CA LYS A 497 -26.61 19.57 27.35
C LYS A 497 -25.51 19.81 26.32
N SER A 498 -24.97 18.76 25.72
CA SER A 498 -23.99 18.87 24.64
C SER A 498 -23.94 17.62 23.78
N THR A 499 -23.81 17.80 22.47
CA THR A 499 -23.62 16.73 21.49
C THR A 499 -22.50 17.11 20.53
N SER A 500 -21.53 16.23 20.29
CA SER A 500 -20.39 16.53 19.43
C SER A 500 -19.93 15.33 18.62
N MET A 501 -19.45 15.58 17.40
CA MET A 501 -18.67 14.58 16.66
C MET A 501 -17.34 14.31 17.38
N ILE A 502 -16.86 13.06 17.35
CA ILE A 502 -15.55 12.72 17.93
C ILE A 502 -14.44 13.61 17.34
N GLY A 503 -13.53 14.10 18.20
CA GLY A 503 -12.42 14.96 17.80
C GLY A 503 -12.71 16.47 17.82
N MET A 504 -13.94 16.87 18.17
CA MET A 504 -14.31 18.27 18.38
C MET A 504 -13.73 18.85 19.69
N PRO A 505 -13.61 20.19 19.82
CA PRO A 505 -13.21 20.83 21.07
C PRO A 505 -14.08 20.41 22.25
N GLU A 506 -13.47 20.29 23.42
CA GLU A 506 -14.19 20.18 24.69
C GLU A 506 -14.71 21.55 25.10
N VAL A 507 -15.96 21.59 25.55
CA VAL A 507 -16.68 22.85 25.75
C VAL A 507 -17.48 22.77 27.02
N GLU A 508 -17.32 23.79 27.85
CA GLU A 508 -18.23 24.09 28.95
C GLU A 508 -18.92 25.42 28.64
N PHE A 509 -20.25 25.38 28.52
CA PHE A 509 -21.07 26.54 28.23
C PHE A 509 -22.05 26.79 29.39
N THR A 510 -21.88 27.92 30.06
CA THR A 510 -22.68 28.33 31.21
C THR A 510 -23.29 29.71 30.98
N CYS A 511 -24.37 29.99 31.69
CA CYS A 511 -24.95 31.31 31.81
C CYS A 511 -25.36 31.55 33.26
N ASP A 512 -25.32 32.82 33.66
CA ASP A 512 -25.79 33.27 34.97
C ASP A 512 -27.32 33.31 35.01
N ASN A 513 -27.87 33.55 36.21
CA ASN A 513 -29.29 33.85 36.37
C ASN A 513 -29.62 35.20 35.71
N TYR A 514 -30.89 35.38 35.34
CA TYR A 514 -31.40 36.62 34.77
C TYR A 514 -31.29 37.78 35.76
N ASP A 515 -30.57 38.83 35.36
CA ASP A 515 -30.48 40.13 36.02
C ASP A 515 -31.72 40.92 35.61
N GLN A 516 -32.76 40.87 36.46
CA GLN A 516 -34.06 41.49 36.20
C GLN A 516 -33.95 43.00 36.04
N GLU A 517 -33.18 43.67 36.91
CA GLU A 517 -33.02 45.13 36.88
C GLU A 517 -32.43 45.63 35.56
N ARG A 518 -31.58 44.82 34.93
CA ARG A 518 -30.88 45.18 33.68
C ARG A 518 -31.36 44.38 32.48
N LEU A 519 -32.43 43.60 32.65
CA LEU A 519 -33.04 42.72 31.68
C LEU A 519 -32.01 41.87 30.91
N LYS A 520 -31.02 41.28 31.60
CA LYS A 520 -29.89 40.62 30.93
C LYS A 520 -29.42 39.31 31.54
N ILE A 521 -28.74 38.52 30.73
CA ILE A 521 -27.96 37.34 31.16
C ILE A 521 -26.51 37.50 30.74
N LYS A 522 -25.59 36.98 31.56
CA LYS A 522 -24.19 36.80 31.18
C LYS A 522 -23.94 35.34 30.84
N TYR A 523 -23.09 35.09 29.85
CA TYR A 523 -22.68 33.75 29.48
C TYR A 523 -21.16 33.62 29.45
N LYS A 524 -20.70 32.39 29.66
CA LYS A 524 -19.29 32.02 29.64
C LYS A 524 -19.08 30.73 28.85
N ILE A 525 -18.14 30.78 27.93
CA ILE A 525 -17.70 29.62 27.12
C ILE A 525 -16.25 29.33 27.48
N VAL A 526 -16.01 28.15 28.02
CA VAL A 526 -14.66 27.60 28.20
C VAL A 526 -14.45 26.54 27.12
N ILE A 527 -13.49 26.77 26.24
CA ILE A 527 -13.22 25.90 25.09
C ILE A 527 -11.78 25.41 25.09
N THR A 528 -11.60 24.10 24.96
CA THR A 528 -10.29 23.44 24.85
C THR A 528 -10.24 22.64 23.55
N PRO A 529 -9.44 23.04 22.55
CA PRO A 529 -9.38 22.33 21.27
C PRO A 529 -8.66 20.99 21.43
N GLN A 530 -9.09 19.95 20.70
CA GLN A 530 -8.32 18.71 20.60
C GLN A 530 -7.26 18.76 19.49
N ASN A 531 -7.40 19.70 18.55
CA ASN A 531 -6.55 19.86 17.39
C ASN A 531 -6.23 21.34 17.15
N LYS A 532 -5.04 21.64 16.61
CA LYS A 532 -4.68 22.99 16.17
C LYS A 532 -5.56 23.42 14.98
N GLY A 533 -5.68 24.73 14.78
CA GLY A 533 -6.40 25.30 13.63
C GLY A 533 -7.43 26.36 14.03
N ASP A 534 -8.28 26.70 13.07
CA ASP A 534 -9.36 27.65 13.30
C ASP A 534 -10.60 26.91 13.83
N VAL A 535 -11.20 27.48 14.87
CA VAL A 535 -12.48 27.09 15.42
C VAL A 535 -13.46 28.23 15.16
N TYR A 536 -14.59 27.91 14.55
CA TYR A 536 -15.67 28.85 14.31
C TYR A 536 -16.79 28.55 15.31
N LEU A 537 -17.33 29.57 15.97
CA LEU A 537 -18.42 29.41 16.91
C LEU A 537 -19.43 30.54 16.77
N GLY A 538 -20.68 30.21 17.06
CA GLY A 538 -21.78 31.15 17.10
C GLY A 538 -22.73 30.82 18.25
N ILE A 539 -23.37 31.85 18.79
CA ILE A 539 -24.37 31.73 19.84
C ILE A 539 -25.69 32.20 19.26
N GLN A 540 -26.74 31.44 19.51
CA GLN A 540 -28.08 31.70 19.02
C GLN A 540 -29.09 31.53 20.14
N LEU A 541 -30.16 32.31 20.07
CA LEU A 541 -31.39 32.08 20.81
C LEU A 541 -32.39 31.34 19.93
N PRO A 542 -33.37 30.62 20.50
CA PRO A 542 -34.51 30.12 19.74
C PRO A 542 -35.16 31.24 18.93
N THR A 543 -35.56 30.95 17.69
CA THR A 543 -36.08 31.95 16.74
C THR A 543 -37.26 32.77 17.28
N TYR A 544 -38.05 32.21 18.19
CA TYR A 544 -39.21 32.87 18.80
C TYR A 544 -38.86 33.89 19.91
N VAL A 545 -37.61 33.93 20.39
CA VAL A 545 -37.12 34.91 21.38
C VAL A 545 -35.93 35.74 20.86
N GLU A 546 -35.34 35.33 19.73
CA GLU A 546 -34.23 36.06 19.09
C GLU A 546 -34.62 37.51 18.76
N ASN A 547 -35.84 37.74 18.26
CA ASN A 547 -36.35 39.06 17.88
C ASN A 547 -36.58 40.01 19.06
N SER A 548 -36.73 39.50 20.29
CA SER A 548 -36.93 40.31 21.50
C SER A 548 -35.64 40.41 22.33
N SER A 549 -34.49 40.28 21.66
CA SER A 549 -33.16 40.31 22.28
C SER A 549 -32.18 41.13 21.46
N ASN A 550 -31.12 41.62 22.10
CA ASN A 550 -30.02 42.30 21.42
C ASN A 550 -28.95 41.33 20.87
N LEU A 551 -29.16 40.02 20.95
CA LEU A 551 -28.18 39.04 20.49
C LEU A 551 -28.09 39.09 18.97
N SER A 552 -27.10 39.80 18.45
CA SER A 552 -26.76 39.74 17.03
C SER A 552 -26.10 38.41 16.70
N ALA A 553 -26.55 37.76 15.62
CA ALA A 553 -25.95 36.54 15.09
C ALA A 553 -24.52 36.81 14.58
N GLU A 554 -23.53 36.74 15.47
CA GLU A 554 -22.12 36.98 15.17
C GLU A 554 -21.33 35.67 15.17
N LEU A 555 -20.63 35.41 14.06
CA LEU A 555 -19.70 34.30 13.97
C LEU A 555 -18.31 34.70 14.48
N LYS A 556 -17.87 34.07 15.57
CA LYS A 556 -16.53 34.29 16.13
C LYS A 556 -15.56 33.22 15.63
N ARG A 557 -14.38 33.66 15.16
CA ARG A 557 -13.27 32.79 14.78
C ARG A 557 -12.17 32.84 15.82
N ILE A 558 -11.74 31.68 16.29
CA ILE A 558 -10.62 31.54 17.22
C ILE A 558 -9.54 30.67 16.58
N ARG A 559 -8.35 31.23 16.42
CA ARG A 559 -7.19 30.47 15.94
C ARG A 559 -6.42 29.90 17.12
N PHE A 560 -6.31 28.57 17.18
CA PHE A 560 -5.49 27.84 18.15
C PHE A 560 -4.17 27.42 17.51
N LYS A 561 -3.09 28.14 17.84
CA LYS A 561 -1.72 27.78 17.44
C LYS A 561 -1.15 26.65 18.33
N THR A 562 -1.64 26.57 19.55
CA THR A 562 -1.32 25.56 20.58
C THR A 562 -2.62 25.02 21.19
N ILE A 563 -2.56 23.83 21.78
CA ILE A 563 -3.69 23.25 22.52
C ILE A 563 -3.73 23.91 23.89
N SER A 564 -4.51 24.98 24.00
CA SER A 564 -4.68 25.75 25.22
C SER A 564 -6.13 26.16 25.38
N THR A 565 -6.64 26.11 26.60
CA THR A 565 -8.01 26.55 26.92
C THR A 565 -8.17 28.06 26.68
N LYS A 566 -9.33 28.46 26.17
CA LYS A 566 -9.76 29.86 26.08
C LYS A 566 -11.10 30.06 26.74
N VAL A 567 -11.27 31.26 27.30
CA VAL A 567 -12.51 31.71 27.93
C VAL A 567 -13.06 32.86 27.12
N ILE A 568 -14.37 32.83 26.85
CA ILE A 568 -15.11 33.88 26.16
C ILE A 568 -16.31 34.20 27.02
N GLU A 569 -16.50 35.47 27.30
CA GLU A 569 -17.65 35.97 28.06
C GLU A 569 -18.44 36.93 27.18
N GLY A 570 -19.73 37.05 27.45
CA GLY A 570 -20.60 38.02 26.81
C GLY A 570 -21.92 38.13 27.56
N GLU A 571 -22.78 39.01 27.08
CA GLU A 571 -24.09 39.26 27.67
C GLU A 571 -25.17 39.38 26.58
N VAL A 572 -26.40 39.07 26.97
CA VAL A 572 -27.60 39.22 26.15
C VAL A 572 -28.63 39.99 26.95
N SER A 573 -29.19 41.03 26.35
CA SER A 573 -30.29 41.83 26.89
C SER A 573 -31.58 41.48 26.17
N PHE A 574 -32.69 41.57 26.90
CA PHE A 574 -34.04 41.26 26.43
C PHE A 574 -34.92 42.49 26.51
N GLU A 575 -35.92 42.57 25.63
CA GLU A 575 -36.98 43.57 25.70
C GLU A 575 -37.89 43.30 26.90
N GLU A 576 -38.46 44.35 27.50
CA GLU A 576 -39.30 44.27 28.71
C GLU A 576 -40.53 43.35 28.55
N ASP A 577 -41.08 43.26 27.34
CA ASP A 577 -42.25 42.45 27.01
C ASP A 577 -41.89 41.02 26.58
N THR A 578 -40.61 40.63 26.65
CA THR A 578 -40.19 39.24 26.39
C THR A 578 -40.90 38.30 27.36
N LEU A 579 -41.55 37.26 26.81
CA LEU A 579 -42.31 36.30 27.61
C LEU A 579 -41.44 35.67 28.72
N LEU A 580 -41.97 35.66 29.94
CA LEU A 580 -41.30 35.09 31.11
C LEU A 580 -41.45 33.57 31.12
N GLN A 581 -40.37 32.87 30.80
CA GLN A 581 -40.31 31.42 30.79
C GLN A 581 -38.85 30.94 30.75
N SER A 582 -38.65 29.62 30.70
CA SER A 582 -37.36 29.02 30.46
C SER A 582 -36.95 29.10 28.99
N TYR A 583 -35.72 29.52 28.74
CA TYR A 583 -35.09 29.53 27.42
C TYR A 583 -33.71 28.88 27.50
N TYR A 584 -33.03 28.79 26.35
CA TYR A 584 -31.64 28.38 26.30
C TYR A 584 -30.86 29.23 25.29
N LEU A 585 -29.57 29.44 25.57
CA LEU A 585 -28.61 29.82 24.54
C LEU A 585 -28.07 28.54 23.91
N LYS A 586 -27.98 28.53 22.58
CA LYS A 586 -27.36 27.46 21.79
C LYS A 586 -26.00 27.93 21.30
N LEU A 587 -24.96 27.21 21.68
CA LEU A 587 -23.63 27.34 21.13
C LEU A 587 -23.44 26.25 20.08
N PHE A 588 -23.09 26.63 18.85
CA PHE A 588 -22.55 25.69 17.88
C PHE A 588 -21.10 26.00 17.59
N ILE A 589 -20.32 24.96 17.31
CA ILE A 589 -18.90 25.04 17.03
C ILE A 589 -18.59 24.18 15.81
N VAL A 590 -17.79 24.72 14.90
CA VAL A 590 -17.31 24.02 13.71
C VAL A 590 -15.78 24.03 13.66
N GLN A 591 -15.18 22.85 13.48
CA GLN A 591 -13.74 22.68 13.29
C GLN A 591 -13.45 21.45 12.44
N ASN A 592 -12.62 21.60 11.39
CA ASN A 592 -12.18 20.49 10.53
C ASN A 592 -13.37 19.66 9.99
N GLY A 593 -14.42 20.35 9.53
CA GLY A 593 -15.67 19.75 9.07
C GLY A 593 -16.52 19.08 10.15
N GLY A 594 -16.14 19.12 11.43
CA GLY A 594 -16.95 18.57 12.51
C GLY A 594 -17.86 19.60 13.14
N ILE A 595 -18.94 19.14 13.77
CA ILE A 595 -19.92 19.97 14.48
C ILE A 595 -20.01 19.54 15.95
N ALA A 596 -20.11 20.52 16.83
CA ALA A 596 -20.49 20.35 18.22
C ALA A 596 -21.55 21.38 18.59
N ILE A 597 -22.52 20.97 19.40
CA ILE A 597 -23.58 21.82 19.94
C ILE A 597 -23.55 21.70 21.46
N SER A 598 -23.72 22.82 22.16
CA SER A 598 -23.98 22.86 23.60
C SER A 598 -25.07 23.89 23.90
N ARG A 599 -25.87 23.63 24.93
CA ARG A 599 -26.94 24.54 25.35
C ARG A 599 -26.74 24.96 26.78
N CYS A 600 -27.01 26.21 27.15
CA CYS A 600 -27.17 26.59 28.55
C CYS A 600 -28.56 27.18 28.76
N PHE A 601 -29.24 26.77 29.82
CA PHE A 601 -30.63 27.12 30.11
C PHE A 601 -30.69 28.21 31.15
N PHE A 602 -31.61 29.15 30.95
CA PHE A 602 -31.87 30.27 31.86
C PHE A 602 -33.38 30.52 31.92
N ASN A 603 -33.84 31.20 32.97
CA ASN A 603 -35.24 31.54 33.17
C ASN A 603 -35.38 33.06 33.18
N LEU A 604 -36.31 33.59 32.37
CA LEU A 604 -36.82 34.94 32.54
C LEU A 604 -37.96 34.87 33.56
N VAL A 605 -37.87 35.67 34.61
CA VAL A 605 -38.80 35.69 35.75
C VAL A 605 -39.11 37.14 36.12
N ASN A 606 -40.30 37.38 36.67
CA ASN A 606 -40.62 38.60 37.40
C ASN A 606 -40.53 38.33 38.90
N ASP A 607 -40.22 39.37 39.68
CA ASP A 607 -40.39 39.33 41.11
C ASP A 607 -41.86 39.05 41.48
N CYS A 608 -42.11 37.85 42.01
CA CYS A 608 -43.14 37.66 43.00
C CYS A 608 -42.48 37.85 44.37
N GLU A 609 -42.10 39.08 44.72
CA GLU A 609 -42.05 39.42 46.14
C GLU A 609 -43.50 39.52 46.62
N GLU A 610 -43.94 38.53 47.41
CA GLU A 610 -45.12 38.65 48.24
C GLU A 610 -44.99 39.94 49.07
N LYS A 611 -45.92 40.89 48.87
CA LYS A 611 -46.10 42.04 49.77
C LYS A 611 -46.71 41.60 51.10
#